data_AF-A0A7V9F957-F1
#
_entry.id   AF-A0A7V9F957-F1
#
_cell.length_a   1.000
_cell.length_b   1.000
_cell.length_c   1.000
_cell.angle_alpha   90.00
_cell.angle_beta   90.00
_cell.angle_gamma   90.00
#
_symmetry.space_group_name_H-M   'P 1'
#
loop_
_entity.id
_entity.type
_entity.pdbx_description
1 polymer ?
#
loop_
_entity_poly.entity_id
_entity_poly.type
_entity_poly.pdbx_seq_one_letter_code
_entity_poly.pdbx_strand_id
1 'polypeptide(L)'
;MNCPNCGHKNQENDKFCSSCGTRLRDDMDIPRQYAPEPESAPTAAQSPTSPSSAQDSIPKRPSDPEWRMSSLPPEEPPKRRVWLWVLVGILLFCVLLVCGLGVFLTTGTGQNLLDDLATRAATVTTSGTP
;
A
#
# COMPACT_ATOMS: atom_id res chain seq x y z
N MET A 1 -8.93 11.23 -5.41
CA MET A 1 -8.74 12.61 -5.93
C MET A 1 -7.69 12.66 -7.02
N ASN A 2 -7.79 13.57 -7.99
CA ASN A 2 -6.74 13.78 -9.00
C ASN A 2 -5.75 14.85 -8.53
N CYS A 3 -4.46 14.60 -8.74
CA CYS A 3 -3.42 15.56 -8.39
C CYS A 3 -3.53 16.82 -9.28
N PRO A 4 -3.59 18.03 -8.71
CA PRO A 4 -3.68 19.26 -9.51
C PRO A 4 -2.38 19.59 -10.26
N ASN A 5 -1.25 18.97 -9.90
CA ASN A 5 0.05 19.22 -10.53
C ASN A 5 0.32 18.29 -11.72
N CYS A 6 0.02 16.98 -11.60
CA CYS A 6 0.34 15.99 -12.64
C CYS A 6 -0.86 15.18 -13.16
N GLY A 7 -2.07 15.37 -12.62
CA GLY A 7 -3.28 14.66 -13.03
C GLY A 7 -3.44 13.23 -12.50
N HIS A 8 -2.42 12.67 -11.85
CA HIS A 8 -2.45 11.29 -11.32
C HIS A 8 -3.60 11.09 -10.32
N LYS A 9 -4.27 9.93 -10.39
CA LYS A 9 -5.41 9.58 -9.52
C LYS A 9 -4.88 8.96 -8.21
N ASN A 10 -4.99 9.71 -7.12
CA ASN A 10 -4.63 9.29 -5.76
C ASN A 10 -5.87 8.91 -4.93
N GLN A 11 -5.69 8.23 -3.80
CA GLN A 11 -6.75 7.96 -2.84
C GLN A 11 -7.17 9.25 -2.12
N GLU A 12 -8.37 9.25 -1.53
CA GLU A 12 -8.96 10.44 -0.89
C GLU A 12 -8.22 10.86 0.39
N ASN A 13 -7.50 9.93 1.02
CA ASN A 13 -6.74 10.14 2.25
C ASN A 13 -5.22 10.25 2.03
N ASP A 14 -4.75 10.29 0.77
CA ASP A 14 -3.33 10.44 0.47
C ASP A 14 -2.86 11.87 0.74
N LYS A 15 -1.85 12.05 1.60
CA LYS A 15 -1.27 13.37 1.93
C LYS A 15 -0.40 13.95 0.82
N PHE A 16 0.14 13.08 -0.03
CA PHE A 16 1.05 13.42 -1.11
C PHE A 16 0.72 12.57 -2.34
N CYS A 17 0.98 13.11 -3.53
CA CYS A 17 0.81 12.38 -4.76
C CYS A 17 1.90 11.31 -4.91
N SER A 18 1.51 10.06 -5.13
CA SER A 18 2.44 8.95 -5.32
C SER A 18 3.26 9.03 -6.61
N SER A 19 2.86 9.89 -7.56
CA SER A 19 3.54 10.04 -8.85
C SER A 19 4.52 11.22 -8.89
N CYS A 20 4.18 12.37 -8.30
CA CYS A 20 5.02 13.57 -8.38
C CYS A 20 5.44 14.15 -7.02
N GLY A 21 4.96 13.58 -5.90
CA GLY A 21 5.26 14.05 -4.55
C GLY A 21 4.54 15.34 -4.14
N THR A 22 3.72 15.94 -5.01
CA THR A 22 2.93 17.14 -4.68
C THR A 22 2.02 16.87 -3.50
N ARG A 23 2.01 17.74 -2.48
CA ARG A 23 1.06 17.67 -1.37
C ARG A 23 -0.36 17.78 -1.89
N LEU A 24 -1.19 16.81 -1.53
CA LEU A 24 -2.62 16.84 -1.77
C LEU A 24 -3.21 17.43 -0.48
N ARG A 25 -3.88 18.58 -0.60
CA ARG A 25 -4.34 19.34 0.58
C ARG A 25 -5.36 18.48 1.33
N ASP A 26 -5.06 18.12 2.57
CA ASP A 26 -6.04 17.53 3.50
C ASP A 26 -7.17 18.56 3.70
N ASP A 27 -8.43 18.11 3.72
CA ASP A 27 -9.68 18.89 3.91
C ASP A 27 -9.82 19.56 5.31
N MET A 28 -8.73 20.05 5.90
CA MET A 28 -8.72 20.91 7.09
C MET A 28 -7.61 21.96 6.99
N ASP A 29 -7.70 22.82 5.95
CA ASP A 29 -7.07 24.14 5.94
C ASP A 29 -7.95 25.06 6.80
N ILE A 30 -7.75 25.03 8.12
CA ILE A 30 -8.21 26.12 8.99
C ILE A 30 -7.48 27.38 8.51
N PRO A 31 -8.18 28.48 8.18
CA PRO A 31 -7.57 29.64 7.55
C PRO A 31 -6.38 30.15 8.37
N ARG A 32 -5.22 30.25 7.71
CA ARG A 32 -4.13 31.13 8.11
C ARG A 32 -4.64 32.59 8.11
N GLN A 33 -5.31 33.00 9.18
CA GLN A 33 -5.57 34.39 9.50
C GLN A 33 -4.96 34.73 10.86
N TYR A 34 -3.65 34.95 10.85
CA TYR A 34 -3.08 36.14 11.47
C TYR A 34 -1.81 36.50 10.70
N ALA A 35 -2.00 37.34 9.69
CA ALA A 35 -0.96 38.21 9.18
C ALA A 35 -1.28 39.61 9.69
N PRO A 36 -0.30 40.30 10.29
CA PRO A 36 -0.10 41.70 10.04
C PRO A 36 1.13 41.84 9.15
N GLU A 37 0.88 42.26 7.92
CA GLU A 37 1.84 42.94 7.03
C GLU A 37 1.96 44.42 7.50
N PRO A 38 2.83 45.25 6.91
CA PRO A 38 4.24 45.55 7.18
C PRO A 38 4.44 46.97 7.82
N GLU A 39 5.67 47.52 7.78
CA GLU A 39 6.13 48.89 8.17
C GLU A 39 6.81 48.93 9.57
N SER A 40 8.13 49.18 9.73
CA SER A 40 8.99 50.21 9.14
C SER A 40 10.49 49.80 9.19
N ALA A 41 11.24 50.07 8.11
CA ALA A 41 12.70 49.94 8.05
C ALA A 41 13.44 50.98 8.94
N PRO A 42 14.75 50.79 9.21
CA PRO A 42 15.71 51.46 8.33
C PRO A 42 16.95 50.62 7.93
N THR A 43 17.32 50.83 6.69
CA THR A 43 18.63 50.63 6.06
C THR A 43 19.78 51.26 6.86
N ALA A 44 20.88 50.52 7.06
CA ALA A 44 22.22 50.93 6.61
C ALA A 44 23.33 49.89 6.90
N ALA A 45 24.04 49.53 5.81
CA ALA A 45 25.42 49.04 5.72
C ALA A 45 25.73 47.64 6.29
N GLN A 46 26.30 46.68 5.55
CA GLN A 46 27.33 46.80 4.52
C GLN A 46 27.19 45.70 3.46
N SER A 47 27.26 46.10 2.20
CA SER A 47 27.56 45.19 1.08
C SER A 47 29.07 44.88 1.10
N PRO A 48 29.51 43.62 1.12
CA PRO A 48 30.83 43.31 0.63
C PRO A 48 30.78 43.43 -0.89
N THR A 49 31.51 44.41 -1.39
CA THR A 49 31.92 44.53 -2.79
C THR A 49 32.47 43.18 -3.26
N SER A 50 31.66 42.44 -4.01
CA SER A 50 32.13 41.26 -4.73
C SER A 50 32.93 41.77 -5.94
N PRO A 51 34.23 41.48 -6.06
CA PRO A 51 35.00 41.90 -7.22
C PRO A 51 34.44 41.20 -8.45
N SER A 52 34.03 42.04 -9.40
CA SER A 52 33.85 41.66 -10.80
C SER A 52 35.14 41.02 -11.33
N SER A 53 34.96 39.98 -12.15
CA SER A 53 35.93 39.48 -13.12
C SER A 53 36.97 38.45 -12.63
N ALA A 54 36.53 37.19 -12.60
CA ALA A 54 37.35 36.06 -13.04
C ALA A 54 36.41 35.02 -13.66
N GLN A 55 36.23 35.13 -14.98
CA GLN A 55 35.88 33.97 -15.78
C GLN A 55 37.09 33.03 -15.71
N ASP A 56 37.02 32.02 -14.86
CA ASP A 56 37.95 30.89 -14.95
C ASP A 56 37.20 29.61 -14.64
N SER A 57 37.13 28.79 -15.69
CA SER A 57 36.87 27.35 -15.67
C SER A 57 35.82 26.83 -14.68
N ILE A 58 34.58 26.67 -15.18
CA ILE A 58 33.73 25.56 -14.73
C ILE A 58 34.62 24.29 -14.76
N PRO A 59 34.86 23.62 -13.61
CA PRO A 59 35.47 22.31 -13.65
C PRO A 59 34.51 21.46 -14.47
N LYS A 60 34.99 20.87 -15.57
CA LYS A 60 34.24 19.84 -16.29
C LYS A 60 33.86 18.80 -15.24
N ARG A 61 32.58 18.81 -14.83
CA ARG A 61 32.05 17.89 -13.82
C ARG A 61 32.50 16.49 -14.26
N PRO A 62 33.14 15.70 -13.37
CA PRO A 62 33.57 14.36 -13.71
C PRO A 62 32.39 13.64 -14.37
N SER A 63 32.67 13.00 -15.50
CA SER A 63 31.72 12.21 -16.28
C SER A 63 30.73 11.49 -15.37
N ASP A 64 29.45 11.73 -15.64
CA ASP A 64 28.29 11.12 -14.99
C ASP A 64 28.63 9.67 -14.59
N PRO A 65 28.50 9.26 -13.33
CA PRO A 65 28.86 7.91 -12.98
C PRO A 65 27.88 6.95 -13.66
N GLU A 66 28.39 5.80 -14.09
CA GLU A 66 27.77 4.76 -14.92
C GLU A 66 26.47 4.14 -14.35
N TRP A 67 25.87 4.73 -13.32
CA TRP A 67 24.59 4.30 -12.74
C TRP A 67 23.38 4.94 -13.43
N ARG A 68 23.56 5.93 -14.32
CA ARG A 68 22.45 6.69 -14.93
C ARG A 68 21.67 5.91 -16.01
N MET A 69 21.93 4.62 -16.21
CA MET A 69 21.17 3.77 -17.14
C MET A 69 21.07 2.32 -16.67
N SER A 70 20.71 2.08 -15.41
CA SER A 70 19.96 0.86 -15.12
C SER A 70 18.51 1.13 -15.53
N SER A 71 18.15 0.64 -16.71
CA SER A 71 16.78 0.55 -17.22
C SER A 71 15.77 0.38 -16.08
N LEU A 72 14.81 1.31 -15.97
CA LEU A 72 13.70 1.21 -15.03
C LEU A 72 13.11 -0.21 -15.13
N PRO A 73 13.05 -0.97 -14.02
CA PRO A 73 12.44 -2.29 -14.04
C PRO A 73 11.01 -2.18 -14.59
N PRO A 74 10.53 -3.14 -15.40
CA PRO A 74 9.15 -3.14 -15.89
C PRO A 74 8.20 -2.97 -14.71
N GLU A 75 7.32 -1.97 -14.77
CA GLU A 75 6.30 -1.73 -13.74
C GLU A 75 5.53 -3.04 -13.48
N GLU A 76 5.74 -3.58 -12.28
CA GLU A 76 5.10 -4.83 -11.85
C GLU A 76 3.59 -4.58 -11.72
N PRO A 77 2.73 -5.38 -12.39
CA PRO A 77 1.29 -5.17 -12.28
C PRO A 77 0.86 -5.31 -10.81
N PRO A 78 -0.07 -4.47 -10.32
CA PRO A 78 -0.43 -4.47 -8.91
C PRO A 78 -0.96 -5.84 -8.49
N LYS A 79 -0.20 -6.49 -7.59
CA LYS A 79 -0.42 -7.82 -6.99
C LYS A 79 -1.83 -8.03 -6.40
N ARG A 80 -2.61 -6.96 -6.23
CA ARG A 80 -3.99 -6.95 -5.75
C ARG A 80 -4.93 -7.78 -6.63
N ARG A 81 -4.70 -7.87 -7.95
CA ARG A 81 -5.55 -8.68 -8.83
C ARG A 81 -5.39 -10.16 -8.51
N VAL A 82 -4.15 -10.65 -8.39
CA VAL A 82 -3.86 -12.05 -8.01
C VAL A 82 -4.42 -12.38 -6.63
N TRP A 83 -4.29 -11.47 -5.66
CA TRP A 83 -4.83 -11.69 -4.33
C TRP A 83 -6.37 -11.78 -4.31
N LEU A 84 -7.07 -11.00 -5.15
CA LEU A 84 -8.51 -11.13 -5.33
C LEU A 84 -8.90 -12.50 -5.93
N TRP A 85 -8.17 -13.00 -6.93
CA TRP A 85 -8.42 -14.34 -7.49
C TRP A 85 -8.13 -15.46 -6.47
N VAL A 86 -7.11 -15.30 -5.63
CA VAL A 86 -6.82 -16.25 -4.53
C VAL A 86 -7.96 -16.26 -3.50
N LEU A 87 -8.46 -15.10 -3.07
CA LEU A 87 -9.59 -15.03 -2.13
C LEU A 87 -10.88 -15.61 -2.73
N VAL A 88 -11.18 -15.30 -3.99
CA VAL A 88 -12.34 -15.88 -4.70
C VAL A 88 -12.20 -17.39 -4.81
N GLY A 89 -10.99 -17.89 -5.10
CA GLY A 89 -10.70 -19.33 -5.13
C GLY A 89 -10.90 -20.01 -3.78
N ILE A 90 -10.38 -19.43 -2.69
CA ILE A 90 -10.56 -19.95 -1.33
C ILE A 90 -12.03 -19.97 -0.94
N LEU A 91 -12.77 -18.88 -1.20
CA LEU A 91 -14.19 -18.78 -0.90
C LEU A 91 -14.98 -19.87 -1.64
N LEU A 92 -14.73 -20.04 -2.94
CA LEU A 92 -15.41 -21.04 -3.76
C LEU A 92 -15.08 -22.47 -3.31
N PHE A 93 -13.82 -22.74 -2.96
CA PHE A 93 -13.42 -24.04 -2.41
C PHE A 93 -14.07 -24.32 -1.06
N CYS A 94 -14.12 -23.34 -0.15
CA CYS A 94 -14.83 -23.46 1.12
C CYS A 94 -16.33 -23.75 0.91
N VAL A 95 -16.98 -23.05 -0.03
CA VAL A 95 -18.39 -23.29 -0.36
C VAL A 95 -18.59 -24.71 -0.91
N LEU A 96 -17.74 -25.17 -1.84
CA LEU A 96 -17.81 -26.53 -2.37
C LEU A 96 -17.59 -27.60 -1.28
N LEU A 97 -16.65 -27.37 -0.36
CA LEU A 97 -16.45 -28.26 0.79
C LEU A 97 -17.67 -28.28 1.70
N VAL A 98 -18.23 -27.13 2.05
CA VAL A 98 -19.40 -27.04 2.94
C VAL A 98 -20.63 -27.66 2.28
N CYS A 99 -20.87 -27.38 1.00
CA CYS A 99 -21.97 -27.98 0.24
C CYS A 99 -21.76 -29.48 0.06
N GLY A 100 -20.55 -29.92 -0.29
CA GLY A 100 -20.21 -31.32 -0.47
C GLY A 100 -20.32 -32.12 0.83
N LEU A 101 -19.78 -31.59 1.93
CA LEU A 101 -19.92 -32.17 3.26
C LEU A 101 -21.37 -32.13 3.73
N GLY A 102 -22.09 -31.04 3.52
CA GLY A 102 -23.52 -30.95 3.85
C GLY A 102 -24.34 -32.02 3.13
N VAL A 103 -24.17 -32.13 1.81
CA VAL A 103 -24.82 -33.18 1.00
C VAL A 103 -24.41 -34.57 1.49
N PHE A 104 -23.11 -34.80 1.73
CA PHE A 104 -22.60 -36.08 2.21
C PHE A 104 -23.15 -36.48 3.59
N LEU A 105 -23.26 -35.52 4.52
CA LEU A 105 -23.83 -35.71 5.85
C LEU A 105 -25.35 -35.94 5.78
N THR A 106 -26.04 -35.36 4.80
CA THR A 106 -27.48 -35.61 4.55
C THR A 106 -27.74 -36.88 3.74
N THR A 107 -26.72 -37.44 3.09
CA THR A 107 -26.83 -38.70 2.34
C THR A 107 -26.54 -39.86 3.30
N GLY A 108 -27.32 -40.94 3.27
CA GLY A 108 -27.27 -42.03 4.25
C GLY A 108 -25.87 -42.63 4.49
N THR A 109 -24.98 -42.57 3.50
CA THR A 109 -23.58 -43.00 3.62
C THR A 109 -22.80 -42.25 4.71
N GLY A 110 -23.06 -40.95 4.90
CA GLY A 110 -22.39 -40.13 5.92
C GLY A 110 -22.86 -40.44 7.34
N GLN A 111 -24.14 -40.74 7.52
CA GLN A 111 -24.69 -41.10 8.82
C GLN A 111 -24.20 -42.47 9.30
N ASN A 112 -24.13 -43.47 8.41
CA ASN A 112 -23.59 -44.79 8.73
C ASN A 112 -22.13 -44.72 9.24
N LEU A 113 -21.32 -43.80 8.70
CA LEU A 113 -19.93 -43.61 9.12
C LEU A 113 -19.81 -42.94 10.50
N LEU A 114 -20.69 -41.96 10.79
CA LEU A 114 -20.76 -41.30 12.09
C LEU A 114 -21.21 -42.27 13.19
N ASP A 115 -22.19 -43.12 12.89
CA ASP A 115 -22.68 -44.13 13.83
C ASP A 115 -21.60 -45.18 14.15
N ASP A 116 -20.81 -45.61 13.16
CA ASP A 116 -19.66 -46.51 13.40
C ASP A 116 -18.57 -45.84 14.24
N LEU A 117 -18.27 -44.56 13.98
CA LEU A 117 -17.30 -43.79 14.77
C LEU A 117 -17.76 -43.60 16.22
N ALA A 118 -19.05 -43.27 16.42
CA ALA A 118 -19.66 -43.11 17.73
C ALA A 118 -19.63 -44.42 18.52
N THR A 119 -19.93 -45.53 17.85
CA THR A 119 -19.87 -46.87 18.43
C THR A 119 -18.45 -47.21 18.87
N ARG A 120 -17.44 -46.93 18.02
CA ARG A 120 -16.02 -47.11 18.38
C ARG A 120 -15.61 -46.25 19.58
N ALA A 121 -16.01 -44.97 19.60
CA ALA A 121 -15.71 -44.08 20.73
C ALA A 121 -16.34 -44.57 22.05
N ALA A 122 -17.58 -45.08 22.00
CA ALA A 122 -18.24 -45.65 23.16
C ALA A 122 -17.53 -46.92 23.67
N THR A 123 -17.17 -47.84 22.78
CA THR A 123 -16.47 -49.09 23.16
C THR A 123 -15.13 -48.83 23.85
N VAL A 124 -14.35 -47.86 23.36
CA VAL A 124 -13.06 -47.46 23.97
C VAL A 124 -13.26 -46.92 25.38
N THR A 125 -14.30 -46.12 25.59
CA THR A 125 -14.62 -45.53 26.90
C THR A 125 -15.04 -46.60 27.91
N THR A 126 -15.86 -47.57 27.50
CA THR A 126 -16.30 -48.67 28.37
C THR A 126 -15.19 -49.67 28.68
N SER A 127 -14.28 -49.94 27.73
CA SER A 127 -13.14 -50.85 27.97
C SER A 127 -12.03 -50.25 28.84
N GLY A 128 -12.06 -48.94 29.10
CA GLY A 128 -11.05 -48.21 29.87
C GLY A 128 -11.37 -47.98 31.34
N THR A 129 -12.44 -48.57 31.88
CA THR A 129 -12.71 -48.51 33.32
C THR A 129 -12.05 -49.72 34.00
N PRO A 130 -11.03 -49.53 34.86
CA PRO A 130 -10.38 -50.63 35.57
C PRO A 130 -11.31 -51.31 36.58
#